data_AF-A0A2N9VW58-F1
#
_entry.id   AF-A0A2N9VW58-F1
#
_cell.length_a   1.000
_cell.length_b   1.000
_cell.length_c   1.000
_cell.angle_alpha   90.00
_cell.angle_beta   90.00
_cell.angle_gamma   90.00
#
_symmetry.space_group_name_H-M   'P 1'
#
loop_
_entity.id
_entity.type
_entity.pdbx_description
1 polymer ?
#
loop_
_entity_poly.entity_id
_entity_poly.type
_entity_poly.pdbx_seq_one_letter_code
_entity_poly.pdbx_strand_id
1 'polypeptide(L)' 'MSIPSPRYRDIYDGREEECLEALRERFLDQVPSKDMFNVYQEALTAGWGLFEVRRAIDALVAEKAHEAGADPC' A
#
# COMPACT_ATOMS: atom_id res chain seq x y z
N MET A 1 -12.50 17.59 -25.66
CA MET A 1 -11.24 18.15 -25.15
C MET A 1 -10.78 17.22 -24.03
N SER A 2 -9.71 16.45 -24.27
CA SER A 2 -9.13 15.59 -23.25
C SER A 2 -8.11 16.40 -22.46
N ILE A 3 -8.28 16.48 -21.15
CA ILE A 3 -7.32 17.12 -20.24
C ILE A 3 -6.17 16.10 -20.07
N PRO A 4 -4.94 16.40 -20.52
CA PRO A 4 -3.80 15.54 -20.23
C PRO A 4 -3.45 15.68 -18.74
N SER A 5 -3.78 14.67 -17.94
CA SER A 5 -3.31 14.57 -16.56
C SER A 5 -1.78 14.49 -16.58
N PRO A 6 -1.05 15.28 -15.78
CA PRO A 6 0.41 15.24 -15.75
C PRO A 6 0.88 13.88 -15.25
N ARG A 7 1.68 13.23 -16.09
CA ARG A 7 2.57 12.12 -15.71
C ARG A 7 3.33 12.50 -14.44
N TYR A 8 3.06 11.84 -13.32
CA TYR A 8 3.98 11.82 -12.19
C TYR A 8 4.68 10.46 -12.18
N ARG A 9 5.96 10.51 -12.58
CA ARG A 9 6.98 9.44 -12.58
C ARG A 9 6.82 8.54 -11.34
N ASP A 10 6.57 7.25 -11.50
CA ASP A 10 7.62 6.21 -11.68
C ASP A 10 8.83 6.43 -10.77
N ILE A 11 8.69 6.03 -9.50
CA ILE A 11 9.81 5.59 -8.65
C ILE A 11 9.39 4.33 -7.88
N TYR A 12 8.64 3.45 -8.54
CA TYR A 12 8.68 2.03 -8.21
C TYR A 12 9.29 1.41 -9.47
N ASP A 13 10.46 0.80 -9.34
CA ASP A 13 10.95 -0.09 -10.40
C ASP A 13 9.81 -1.10 -10.66
N GLY A 14 9.49 -1.46 -11.91
CA GLY A 14 8.30 -2.30 -12.19
C GLY A 14 8.29 -3.61 -11.38
N ARG A 15 9.49 -4.07 -10.98
CA ARG A 15 9.69 -5.21 -10.07
C ARG A 15 9.24 -4.96 -8.62
N GLU A 16 9.38 -3.76 -8.10
CA GLU A 16 8.96 -3.38 -6.75
C GLU A 16 7.43 -3.29 -6.67
N GLU A 17 6.78 -2.72 -7.70
CA GLU A 17 5.31 -2.69 -7.75
C GLU A 17 4.73 -4.10 -7.91
N GLU A 18 5.30 -4.95 -8.77
CA GLU A 18 4.91 -6.35 -8.91
C GLU A 18 5.04 -7.13 -7.59
N CYS A 19 6.12 -6.87 -6.84
CA CYS A 19 6.33 -7.54 -5.57
C CYS A 19 5.33 -7.08 -4.49
N LEU A 20 5.06 -5.77 -4.40
CA LEU A 20 4.04 -5.25 -3.48
C LEU A 20 2.65 -5.78 -3.80
N GLU A 21 2.29 -5.88 -5.08
CA GLU A 21 1.02 -6.51 -5.50
C GLU A 21 0.98 -8.00 -5.11
N ALA A 22 2.06 -8.76 -5.30
CA ALA A 22 2.11 -10.16 -4.87
C ALA A 22 2.00 -10.33 -3.34
N LEU A 23 2.54 -9.39 -2.56
CA LEU A 23 2.37 -9.37 -1.11
C LEU A 23 0.93 -9.03 -0.72
N ARG A 24 0.32 -8.04 -1.38
CA ARG A 24 -1.09 -7.68 -1.17
C ARG A 24 -2.01 -8.87 -1.41
N GLU A 25 -1.86 -9.55 -2.53
CA GLU A 25 -2.69 -10.72 -2.88
C GLU A 25 -2.62 -11.83 -1.81
N ARG A 26 -1.48 -11.97 -1.12
CA ARG A 26 -1.26 -13.04 -0.13
C ARG A 26 -1.58 -12.66 1.31
N PHE A 27 -1.32 -11.42 1.69
CA PHE A 27 -1.29 -11.01 3.10
C PHE A 27 -2.29 -9.92 3.45
N LEU A 28 -2.97 -9.29 2.48
CA LEU A 28 -3.97 -8.25 2.77
C LEU A 28 -5.10 -8.77 3.67
N ASP A 29 -5.60 -9.98 3.42
CA ASP A 29 -6.64 -10.61 4.25
C ASP A 29 -6.18 -10.96 5.67
N GLN A 30 -4.87 -10.98 5.90
CA GLN A 30 -4.26 -11.24 7.21
C GLN A 30 -4.05 -9.95 8.01
N VAL A 31 -4.20 -8.78 7.38
CA VAL A 31 -4.16 -7.49 8.06
C VAL A 31 -5.43 -7.33 8.89
N PRO A 32 -5.34 -7.10 10.21
CA PRO A 32 -6.51 -6.91 11.05
C PRO A 32 -7.35 -5.71 10.57
N SER A 33 -8.67 -5.88 10.47
CA SER A 33 -9.57 -4.81 10.03
C SER A 33 -9.49 -3.56 10.93
N LYS A 34 -9.11 -3.73 12.21
CA LYS A 34 -8.85 -2.62 13.14
C LYS A 34 -7.70 -1.74 12.66
N ASP A 35 -6.63 -2.32 12.15
CA ASP A 35 -5.44 -1.58 11.73
C ASP A 35 -5.71 -0.84 10.41
N MET A 36 -6.44 -1.47 9.48
CA MET A 36 -6.97 -0.82 8.28
C MET A 36 -7.88 0.36 8.61
N PHE A 37 -8.73 0.21 9.64
CA PHE A 37 -9.60 1.29 10.10
C PHE A 37 -8.81 2.45 10.74
N ASN A 38 -7.74 2.15 11.50
CA ASN A 38 -6.86 3.19 12.06
C ASN A 38 -6.19 3.99 10.94
N VAL A 39 -5.64 3.31 9.92
CA VAL A 39 -5.07 3.98 8.73
C VAL A 39 -6.10 4.90 8.08
N TYR A 40 -7.34 4.46 7.93
CA TYR A 40 -8.42 5.28 7.39
C TYR A 40 -8.72 6.52 8.26
N GLN A 41 -8.82 6.36 9.58
CA GLN A 41 -9.07 7.48 10.50
C GLN A 41 -7.92 8.50 10.50
N GLU A 42 -6.68 8.03 10.49
CA GLU A 42 -5.49 8.87 10.39
C GLU A 42 -5.45 9.61 9.06
N ALA A 43 -5.72 8.91 7.96
CA ALA A 43 -5.79 9.49 6.62
C ALA A 43 -6.82 10.62 6.52
N LEU A 44 -8.02 10.42 7.07
CA LEU A 44 -9.04 11.46 7.11
C LEU A 44 -8.60 12.67 7.95
N THR A 45 -8.01 12.43 9.12
CA THR A 45 -7.63 13.48 10.06
C THR A 45 -6.47 14.31 9.53
N ALA A 46 -5.49 13.67 8.90
CA ALA A 46 -4.30 14.30 8.36
C ALA A 46 -4.45 14.76 6.90
N GLY A 47 -5.59 14.47 6.25
CA GLY A 47 -5.84 14.85 4.86
C GLY A 47 -4.92 14.13 3.87
N TRP A 48 -4.63 12.86 4.11
CA TRP A 48 -3.77 12.05 3.23
C TRP A 48 -4.39 11.86 1.85
N GLY A 49 -3.53 11.86 0.82
CA GLY A 49 -3.89 11.44 -0.51
C GLY A 49 -3.99 9.91 -0.63
N LEU A 50 -4.51 9.45 -1.76
CA LEU A 50 -4.66 8.01 -2.04
C LEU A 50 -3.32 7.28 -2.05
N PHE A 51 -2.23 7.95 -2.42
CA PHE A 51 -0.90 7.35 -2.46
C PHE A 51 -0.36 7.06 -1.06
N GLU A 52 -0.52 8.00 -0.13
CA GLU A 52 -0.10 7.84 1.26
C GLU A 52 -0.91 6.75 1.96
N VAL A 53 -2.21 6.69 1.70
CA VAL A 53 -3.07 5.60 2.19
C VAL A 53 -2.62 4.25 1.62
N ARG A 54 -2.33 4.19 0.31
CA ARG A 54 -1.84 2.97 -0.35
C ARG A 54 -0.56 2.48 0.32
N ARG A 55 0.42 3.37 0.51
CA ARG A 55 1.70 3.07 1.17
C ARG A 55 1.54 2.62 2.62
N ALA A 56 0.62 3.22 3.38
CA ALA A 56 0.36 2.81 4.76
C ALA A 56 -0.21 1.38 4.82
N ILE A 57 -1.11 1.04 3.89
CA ILE A 57 -1.64 -0.32 3.76
C ILE A 57 -0.52 -1.28 3.33
N ASP A 58 0.34 -0.90 2.39
CA ASP A 58 1.50 -1.72 1.99
C ASP A 58 2.43 -2.05 3.15
N ALA A 59 2.66 -1.09 4.05
CA ALA A 59 3.47 -1.32 5.24
C ALA A 59 2.83 -2.38 6.15
N LEU A 60 1.52 -2.31 6.39
CA LEU A 60 0.80 -3.33 7.17
C LEU A 60 0.88 -4.72 6.53
N VAL A 61 0.74 -4.79 5.20
CA VAL A 61 0.86 -6.04 4.44
C VAL A 61 2.28 -6.60 4.55
N ALA A 62 3.31 -5.74 4.44
CA ALA A 62 4.71 -6.14 4.57
C ALA A 62 5.04 -6.67 5.97
N GLU A 63 4.48 -6.06 7.02
CA GLU A 63 4.60 -6.58 8.39
C GLU A 63 4.01 -7.98 8.51
N LYS A 64 2.84 -8.24 7.91
CA LYS A 64 2.23 -9.58 7.88
C LYS A 64 3.03 -10.59 7.08
N ALA A 65 3.60 -10.17 5.96
CA ALA A 65 4.50 -11.01 5.19
C ALA A 65 5.73 -11.40 6.05
N HIS A 66 6.33 -10.43 6.74
CA HIS A 66 7.49 -10.65 7.60
C HIS A 66 7.17 -11.58 8.80
N GLU A 67 6.05 -11.38 9.48
CA GLU A 67 5.56 -12.27 10.55
C GLU A 67 5.41 -13.73 10.06
N ALA A 68 4.97 -13.90 8.80
CA ALA A 68 4.82 -15.20 8.16
C ALA A 68 6.14 -15.79 7.59
N GLY A 69 7.26 -15.09 7.74
CA GLY A 69 8.56 -15.50 7.20
C GLY A 69 8.69 -15.35 5.68
N ALA A 70 7.79 -14.58 5.05
CA ALA A 70 7.93 -14.16 3.66
C ALA A 70 8.79 -12.90 3.60
N ASP A 71 9.84 -12.95 2.77
CA ASP A 71 10.71 -11.80 2.53
C ASP A 71 9.95 -10.79 1.64
N PRO A 72 9.79 -9.52 2.05
CA PRO A 72 9.06 -8.54 1.27
C PRO A 72 9.95 -7.95 0.18
N CYS A 73 10.49 -8.80 -0.70
CA CYS A 73 11.55 -8.46 -1.66
C CYS A 73 12.84 -7.86 -1.01
#